data_AF-A0A838WAS0-F1
#
_entry.id   AF-A0A838WAS0-F1
#
_cell.length_a   1.000
_cell.length_b   1.000
_cell.length_c   1.000
_cell.angle_alpha   90.00
_cell.angle_beta   90.00
_cell.angle_gamma   90.00
#
_symmetry.space_group_name_H-M   'P 1'
#
loop_
_entity.id
_entity.type
_entity.pdbx_description
1 polymer ?
#
loop_
_entity_poly.entity_id
_entity_poly.type
_entity_poly.pdbx_seq_one_letter_code
_entity_poly.pdbx_strand_id
1 'polypeptide(L)'
;MNRLLEIGFQPAGHWLLEEDQLRFELARHSAQKNILYAFVCDGEVKYVGKTTRTLAARMAGYKRPGKTQTTNINNHRRIRELLAGGVAVEIFALPDNGLLHYGRFHLNLAAALEDDIIRTIDPEWNGGRTEPVSEPAELTAAEDSPTTAMVGSFAFTLQPTYFRSGFFNVGVSSQGYLGAGGETVELFLGGESRPVLGTINRRANTNATPRVMGGTALRDWFHANASVGDSIGVEVCSPTSVRLTRSSRQSAIVADRSDPV
;
A
#
# COMPACT_ATOMS: atom_id res chain seq x y z
N MET A 1 9.46 17.93 5.56
CA MET A 1 9.89 16.53 5.36
C MET A 1 9.20 15.49 6.25
N ASN A 2 9.18 15.64 7.59
CA ASN A 2 8.64 14.59 8.50
C ASN A 2 7.20 14.16 8.21
N ARG A 3 6.30 15.10 7.93
CA ARG A 3 4.86 14.81 7.73
C ARG A 3 4.56 13.85 6.56
N LEU A 4 5.32 13.92 5.46
CA LEU A 4 5.11 12.99 4.33
C LEU A 4 5.60 11.58 4.66
N LEU A 5 6.75 11.47 5.30
CA LEU A 5 7.31 10.18 5.72
C LEU A 5 6.42 9.50 6.78
N GLU A 6 5.85 10.28 7.71
CA GLU A 6 4.93 9.81 8.75
C GLU A 6 3.67 9.17 8.16
N ILE A 7 3.14 9.70 7.06
CA ILE A 7 1.95 9.16 6.38
C ILE A 7 2.30 8.10 5.31
N GLY A 8 3.56 7.67 5.24
CA GLY A 8 3.99 6.53 4.44
C GLY A 8 4.54 6.86 3.05
N PHE A 9 4.83 8.12 2.72
CA PHE A 9 5.60 8.43 1.51
C PHE A 9 6.98 7.80 1.61
N GLN A 10 7.47 7.30 0.47
CA GLN A 10 8.78 6.71 0.35
C GLN A 10 9.59 7.41 -0.73
N PRO A 11 10.92 7.54 -0.59
CA PRO A 11 11.79 7.94 -1.69
C PRO A 11 11.58 7.01 -2.89
N ALA A 12 11.17 7.57 -4.02
CA ALA A 12 10.85 6.84 -5.23
C ALA A 12 11.84 7.11 -6.36
N GLY A 13 12.49 8.28 -6.36
CA GLY A 13 13.41 8.69 -7.41
C GLY A 13 13.86 10.14 -7.30
N HIS A 14 14.47 10.66 -8.35
CA HIS A 14 14.92 12.05 -8.43
C HIS A 14 14.95 12.55 -9.88
N TRP A 15 14.99 13.86 -10.05
CA TRP A 15 15.20 14.52 -11.34
C TRP A 15 16.66 14.91 -11.56
N LEU A 16 17.06 14.95 -12.83
CA LEU A 16 18.40 15.26 -13.30
C LEU A 16 18.31 16.23 -14.48
N LEU A 17 19.33 17.06 -14.63
CA LEU A 17 19.51 17.92 -15.80
C LEU A 17 20.79 17.51 -16.52
N GLU A 18 20.65 16.94 -17.71
CA GLU A 18 21.75 16.48 -18.56
C GLU A 18 21.67 17.19 -19.90
N GLU A 19 22.75 17.86 -20.34
CA GLU A 19 22.80 18.54 -21.64
C GLU A 19 21.57 19.44 -21.87
N ASP A 20 21.17 20.15 -20.81
CA ASP A 20 20.00 21.04 -20.81
C ASP A 20 18.64 20.31 -21.02
N GLN A 21 18.60 18.99 -20.88
CA GLN A 21 17.38 18.18 -20.94
C GLN A 21 17.05 17.58 -19.59
N LEU A 22 15.78 17.69 -19.19
CA LEU A 22 15.30 17.01 -17.99
C LEU A 22 15.30 15.49 -18.18
N ARG A 23 15.81 14.79 -17.18
CA ARG A 23 15.69 13.35 -16.99
C ARG A 23 15.22 13.05 -15.59
N PHE A 24 14.76 11.81 -15.38
CA PHE A 24 14.38 11.32 -14.07
C PHE A 24 14.77 9.86 -13.95
N GLU A 25 15.08 9.45 -12.73
CA GLU A 25 15.33 8.07 -12.36
C GLU A 25 14.36 7.67 -11.26
N LEU A 26 13.71 6.52 -11.42
CA LEU A 26 12.81 5.94 -10.41
C LEU A 26 13.40 4.63 -9.90
N ALA A 27 13.81 4.62 -8.65
CA ALA A 27 14.27 3.41 -7.95
C ALA A 27 13.10 2.51 -7.51
N ARG A 28 11.91 3.10 -7.29
CA ARG A 28 10.71 2.39 -6.81
C ARG A 28 9.44 2.89 -7.52
N HIS A 29 8.40 2.07 -7.48
CA HIS A 29 7.02 2.44 -7.87
C HIS A 29 6.82 2.90 -9.31
N SER A 30 7.82 2.73 -10.19
CA SER A 30 7.80 3.14 -11.61
C SER A 30 6.55 2.70 -12.37
N ALA A 31 6.15 1.43 -12.23
CA ALA A 31 5.01 0.84 -12.92
C ALA A 31 3.68 0.98 -12.16
N GLN A 32 3.71 1.53 -10.94
CA GLN A 32 2.54 1.58 -10.07
C GLN A 32 1.57 2.69 -10.47
N LYS A 33 0.28 2.39 -10.39
CA LYS A 33 -0.85 3.28 -10.69
C LYS A 33 -1.56 3.68 -9.41
N ASN A 34 -2.48 4.64 -9.52
CA ASN A 34 -3.25 5.18 -8.39
C ASN A 34 -2.31 5.64 -7.27
N ILE A 35 -1.31 6.43 -7.61
CA ILE A 35 -0.22 6.78 -6.69
C ILE A 35 -0.25 8.26 -6.40
N LEU A 36 -0.08 8.62 -5.12
CA LEU A 36 0.26 9.99 -4.73
C LEU A 36 1.77 10.15 -4.88
N TYR A 37 2.21 11.31 -5.34
CA TYR A 37 3.63 11.64 -5.42
C TYR A 37 3.85 13.09 -5.02
N ALA A 38 5.08 13.38 -4.63
CA ALA A 38 5.50 14.71 -4.26
C ALA A 38 6.88 15.04 -4.84
N PHE A 39 7.09 16.30 -5.18
CA PHE A 39 8.42 16.84 -5.46
C PHE A 39 8.93 17.53 -4.20
N VAL A 40 10.14 17.14 -3.79
CA VAL A 40 10.77 17.60 -2.55
C VAL A 40 12.14 18.18 -2.90
N CYS A 41 12.44 19.37 -2.39
CA CYS A 41 13.71 20.06 -2.58
C CYS A 41 14.18 20.53 -1.21
N ASP A 42 15.41 20.20 -0.81
CA ASP A 42 15.96 20.55 0.51
C ASP A 42 15.03 20.21 1.70
N GLY A 43 14.29 19.12 1.57
CA GLY A 43 13.31 18.65 2.57
C GLY A 43 11.97 19.40 2.61
N GLU A 44 11.78 20.38 1.74
CA GLU A 44 10.53 21.09 1.54
C GLU A 44 9.69 20.46 0.42
N VAL A 45 8.41 20.25 0.71
CA VAL A 45 7.46 19.74 -0.28
C VAL A 45 7.06 20.89 -1.19
N LYS A 46 7.48 20.84 -2.45
CA LYS A 46 7.18 21.88 -3.43
C LYS A 46 5.89 21.60 -4.19
N TYR A 47 5.59 20.33 -4.45
CA TYR A 47 4.41 19.91 -5.19
C TYR A 47 3.88 18.57 -4.68
N VAL A 48 2.57 18.40 -4.67
CA VAL A 48 1.87 17.12 -4.46
C VAL A 48 0.94 16.87 -5.65
N GLY A 49 0.93 15.64 -6.15
CA GLY A 49 0.04 15.24 -7.24
C GLY A 49 -0.41 13.80 -7.12
N LYS A 50 -1.54 13.48 -7.75
CA LYS A 50 -2.02 12.11 -7.96
C LYS A 50 -1.93 11.67 -9.41
N THR A 51 -1.87 10.36 -9.63
CA THR A 51 -2.04 9.79 -10.98
C THR A 51 -2.71 8.43 -10.97
N THR A 52 -3.63 8.23 -11.91
CA THR A 52 -4.21 6.91 -12.26
C THR A 52 -3.38 6.16 -13.30
N ARG A 53 -2.42 6.83 -13.94
CA ARG A 53 -1.43 6.21 -14.84
C ARG A 53 -0.23 5.73 -14.03
N THR A 54 0.74 5.12 -14.68
CA THR A 54 1.98 4.73 -13.98
C THR A 54 2.76 5.97 -13.54
N LEU A 55 3.49 5.88 -12.42
CA LEU A 55 4.36 6.96 -11.96
C LEU A 55 5.34 7.39 -13.06
N ALA A 56 5.95 6.43 -13.76
CA ALA A 56 6.85 6.73 -14.88
C ALA A 56 6.18 7.49 -16.02
N ALA A 57 4.94 7.14 -16.38
CA ALA A 57 4.18 7.87 -17.40
C ALA A 57 3.84 9.29 -16.95
N ARG A 58 3.57 9.48 -15.64
CA ARG A 58 3.33 10.81 -15.08
C ARG A 58 4.57 11.68 -15.10
N MET A 59 5.73 11.13 -14.73
CA MET A 59 7.04 11.81 -14.82
C MET A 59 7.41 12.13 -16.26
N ALA A 60 7.19 11.22 -17.22
CA ALA A 60 7.37 11.52 -18.64
C ALA A 60 6.54 12.73 -19.11
N GLY A 61 5.35 12.95 -18.55
CA GLY A 61 4.54 14.14 -18.82
C GLY A 61 5.16 15.46 -18.35
N TYR A 62 5.89 15.46 -17.23
CA TYR A 62 6.66 16.61 -16.79
C TYR A 62 7.97 16.77 -17.57
N LYS A 63 8.59 15.66 -18.00
CA LYS A 63 9.79 15.69 -18.84
C LYS A 63 9.51 16.34 -20.20
N ARG A 64 8.38 16.01 -20.82
CA ARG A 64 7.95 16.52 -22.14
C ARG A 64 6.49 16.97 -22.07
N PRO A 65 6.23 18.19 -21.56
CA PRO A 65 4.86 18.67 -21.41
C PRO A 65 4.22 18.93 -22.77
N GLY A 66 2.94 18.57 -22.90
CA GLY A 66 2.12 19.00 -24.03
C GLY A 66 1.82 20.50 -23.96
N LYS A 67 1.62 21.14 -25.11
CA LYS A 67 1.45 22.61 -25.24
C LYS A 67 0.30 23.20 -24.40
N THR A 68 -0.70 22.40 -24.06
CA THR A 68 -1.90 22.83 -23.30
C THR A 68 -1.88 22.37 -21.83
N GLN A 69 -0.85 21.63 -21.41
CA GLN A 69 -0.79 21.05 -20.07
C GLN A 69 -0.12 22.00 -19.09
N THR A 70 -0.82 23.06 -18.70
CA THR A 70 -0.31 24.16 -17.85
C THR A 70 0.42 23.66 -16.59
N THR A 71 -0.14 22.70 -15.85
CA THR A 71 0.50 22.10 -14.67
C THR A 71 1.83 21.42 -15.04
N ASN A 72 1.89 20.70 -16.17
CA ASN A 72 3.11 20.04 -16.59
C ASN A 72 4.16 21.05 -17.05
N ILE A 73 3.75 22.07 -17.80
CA ILE A 73 4.61 23.17 -18.27
C ILE A 73 5.23 23.91 -17.08
N ASN A 74 4.42 24.27 -16.09
CA ASN A 74 4.88 25.00 -14.91
C ASN A 74 5.84 24.16 -14.06
N ASN A 75 5.50 22.90 -13.79
CA ASN A 75 6.39 21.99 -13.05
C ASN A 75 7.67 21.71 -13.82
N HIS A 76 7.61 21.49 -15.14
CA HIS A 76 8.79 21.32 -15.99
C HIS A 76 9.75 22.51 -15.83
N ARG A 77 9.23 23.74 -15.97
CA ARG A 77 10.02 24.96 -15.82
C ARG A 77 10.67 25.04 -14.44
N ARG A 78 9.89 24.85 -13.36
CA ARG A 78 10.37 24.95 -11.98
C ARG A 78 11.43 23.90 -11.62
N ILE A 79 11.22 22.64 -12.03
CA ILE A 79 12.18 21.55 -11.82
C ILE A 79 13.51 21.89 -12.52
N ARG A 80 13.43 22.35 -13.77
CA ARG A 80 14.61 22.74 -14.55
C ARG A 80 15.35 23.92 -13.91
N GLU A 81 14.64 24.95 -13.48
CA GLU A 81 15.22 26.12 -12.81
C GLU A 81 15.98 25.73 -11.55
N LEU A 82 15.40 24.88 -10.70
CA LEU A 82 16.06 24.38 -9.50
C LEU A 82 17.32 23.56 -9.82
N LEU A 83 17.23 22.62 -10.76
CA LEU A 83 18.39 21.79 -11.14
C LEU A 83 19.51 22.62 -11.78
N ALA A 84 19.17 23.63 -12.59
CA ALA A 84 20.15 24.55 -13.16
C ALA A 84 20.84 25.40 -12.07
N GLY A 85 20.14 25.70 -10.98
CA GLY A 85 20.68 26.33 -9.78
C GLY A 85 21.47 25.38 -8.86
N GLY A 86 21.61 24.10 -9.22
CA GLY A 86 22.30 23.08 -8.42
C GLY A 86 21.48 22.50 -7.27
N VAL A 87 20.17 22.76 -7.22
CA VAL A 87 19.26 22.23 -6.20
C VAL A 87 18.68 20.90 -6.66
N ALA A 88 18.83 19.87 -5.83
CA ALA A 88 18.29 18.54 -6.12
C ALA A 88 16.76 18.52 -5.95
N VAL A 89 16.08 17.82 -6.87
CA VAL A 89 14.63 17.63 -6.83
C VAL A 89 14.34 16.14 -6.69
N GLU A 90 13.92 15.74 -5.49
CA GLU A 90 13.56 14.36 -5.16
C GLU A 90 12.09 14.06 -5.48
N ILE A 91 11.81 12.80 -5.77
CA ILE A 91 10.47 12.27 -6.02
C ILE A 91 10.13 11.32 -4.88
N PHE A 92 9.12 11.68 -4.10
CA PHE A 92 8.53 10.81 -3.11
C PHE A 92 7.21 10.24 -3.63
N ALA A 93 6.85 9.03 -3.23
CA ALA A 93 5.60 8.42 -3.64
C ALA A 93 4.92 7.66 -2.49
N LEU A 94 3.59 7.79 -2.44
CA LEU A 94 2.69 7.03 -1.58
C LEU A 94 1.81 6.15 -2.48
N PRO A 95 2.17 4.87 -2.65
CA PRO A 95 1.36 3.94 -3.42
C PRO A 95 0.00 3.72 -2.78
N ASP A 96 -1.06 3.63 -3.59
CA ASP A 96 -2.31 3.04 -3.14
C ASP A 96 -2.09 1.55 -2.91
N ASN A 97 -2.30 1.15 -1.67
CA ASN A 97 -2.12 -0.20 -1.17
C ASN A 97 -3.35 -1.09 -1.42
N GLY A 98 -4.43 -0.55 -2.02
CA GLY A 98 -5.60 -1.36 -2.35
C GLY A 98 -6.43 -1.78 -1.15
N LEU A 99 -6.24 -1.12 0.01
CA LEU A 99 -6.83 -1.56 1.29
C LEU A 99 -8.18 -0.91 1.60
N LEU A 100 -8.43 0.26 1.02
CA LEU A 100 -9.63 1.02 1.32
C LEU A 100 -10.75 0.59 0.38
N HIS A 101 -11.69 -0.18 0.89
CA HIS A 101 -12.87 -0.60 0.16
C HIS A 101 -14.14 -0.15 0.87
N TYR A 102 -15.13 0.29 0.09
CA TYR A 102 -16.51 0.42 0.53
C TYR A 102 -17.36 -0.63 -0.21
N GLY A 103 -17.61 -1.76 0.44
CA GLY A 103 -18.20 -2.93 -0.19
C GLY A 103 -17.33 -3.41 -1.36
N ARG A 104 -17.91 -3.42 -2.58
CA ARG A 104 -17.20 -3.84 -3.80
C ARG A 104 -16.36 -2.72 -4.46
N PHE A 105 -16.40 -1.50 -3.94
CA PHE A 105 -15.76 -0.35 -4.56
C PHE A 105 -14.40 -0.09 -3.93
N HIS A 106 -13.37 0.04 -4.75
CA HIS A 106 -12.04 0.46 -4.33
C HIS A 106 -12.00 1.98 -4.16
N LEU A 107 -11.65 2.43 -2.95
CA LEU A 107 -11.43 3.83 -2.66
C LEU A 107 -9.99 4.18 -3.04
N ASN A 108 -9.85 5.09 -3.99
CA ASN A 108 -8.56 5.56 -4.43
C ASN A 108 -7.96 6.48 -3.34
N LEU A 109 -7.01 5.93 -2.57
CA LEU A 109 -6.29 6.67 -1.51
C LEU A 109 -5.66 7.95 -2.08
N ALA A 110 -5.11 7.84 -3.30
CA ALA A 110 -4.49 8.96 -3.97
C ALA A 110 -5.51 10.08 -4.27
N ALA A 111 -6.76 9.73 -4.58
CA ALA A 111 -7.82 10.72 -4.78
C ALA A 111 -8.31 11.34 -3.47
N ALA A 112 -8.37 10.56 -2.39
CA ALA A 112 -8.91 10.99 -1.11
C ALA A 112 -7.95 11.89 -0.31
N LEU A 113 -6.64 11.64 -0.36
CA LEU A 113 -5.66 12.38 0.46
C LEU A 113 -5.08 13.62 -0.20
N GLU A 114 -5.14 13.75 -1.53
CA GLU A 114 -4.45 14.83 -2.25
C GLU A 114 -4.84 16.23 -1.74
N ASP A 115 -6.14 16.52 -1.67
CA ASP A 115 -6.64 17.85 -1.33
C ASP A 115 -6.34 18.21 0.13
N ASP A 116 -6.42 17.23 1.05
CA ASP A 116 -6.09 17.42 2.46
C ASP A 116 -4.60 17.66 2.67
N ILE A 117 -3.74 16.94 1.94
CA ILE A 117 -2.30 17.14 1.98
C ILE A 117 -1.95 18.52 1.42
N ILE A 118 -2.52 18.91 0.28
CA ILE A 118 -2.29 20.24 -0.31
C ILE A 118 -2.74 21.32 0.68
N ARG A 119 -3.92 21.21 1.29
CA ARG A 119 -4.42 22.19 2.26
C ARG A 119 -3.53 22.30 3.50
N THR A 120 -3.01 21.17 3.99
CA THR A 120 -2.24 21.12 5.24
C THR A 120 -0.78 21.52 5.07
N ILE A 121 -0.19 21.20 3.91
CA ILE A 121 1.22 21.49 3.60
C ILE A 121 1.37 22.83 2.86
N ASP A 122 0.34 23.23 2.11
CA ASP A 122 0.34 24.38 1.20
C ASP A 122 1.56 24.44 0.27
N PRO A 123 1.79 23.41 -0.58
CA PRO A 123 2.97 23.39 -1.44
C PRO A 123 2.91 24.51 -2.49
N GLU A 124 3.98 25.30 -2.56
CA GLU A 124 4.10 26.48 -3.43
C GLU A 124 3.72 26.22 -4.91
N TRP A 125 3.93 24.99 -5.41
CA TRP A 125 3.69 24.67 -6.81
C TRP A 125 2.27 24.18 -7.09
N ASN A 126 1.47 23.88 -6.06
CA ASN A 126 0.06 23.56 -6.17
C ASN A 126 -0.74 24.86 -6.24
N GLY A 127 -1.33 25.15 -7.42
CA GLY A 127 -2.11 26.38 -7.63
C GLY A 127 -3.60 26.18 -7.42
N GLY A 128 -4.22 26.99 -6.56
CA GLY A 128 -5.69 27.11 -6.44
C GLY A 128 -6.11 27.80 -5.15
N ARG A 129 -6.98 28.81 -5.25
CA ARG A 129 -7.61 29.50 -4.11
C ARG A 129 -8.19 28.48 -3.12
N THR A 130 -7.87 28.64 -1.85
CA THR A 130 -8.61 28.05 -0.74
C THR A 130 -10.05 28.57 -0.83
N GLU A 131 -10.97 27.79 -1.38
CA GLU A 131 -12.38 27.97 -1.02
C GLU A 131 -12.45 27.69 0.49
N PRO A 132 -12.96 28.64 1.31
CA PRO A 132 -13.14 28.39 2.72
C PRO A 132 -14.30 27.40 2.84
N VAL A 133 -13.99 26.11 2.86
CA VAL A 133 -14.92 25.12 3.39
C VAL A 133 -14.98 25.39 4.88
N SER A 134 -16.16 25.78 5.34
CA SER A 134 -16.49 26.06 6.73
C SER A 134 -15.77 25.11 7.68
N GLU A 135 -15.16 25.68 8.71
CA GLU A 135 -14.42 24.96 9.74
C GLU A 135 -15.15 23.66 10.13
N PRO A 136 -14.53 22.48 9.95
CA PRO A 136 -15.06 21.28 10.53
C PRO A 136 -14.96 21.45 12.04
N ALA A 137 -16.12 21.53 12.69
CA ALA A 137 -16.26 21.50 14.14
C ALA A 137 -15.32 20.44 14.73
N GLU A 138 -14.57 20.84 15.77
CA GLU A 138 -13.61 20.00 16.48
C GLU A 138 -14.15 18.59 16.70
N LEU A 139 -13.70 17.66 15.87
CA LEU A 139 -13.90 16.24 16.10
C LEU A 139 -12.91 15.84 17.19
N THR A 140 -13.42 15.86 18.42
CA THR A 140 -12.81 15.19 19.56
C THR A 140 -12.30 13.82 19.15
N ALA A 141 -11.05 13.54 19.51
CA ALA A 141 -10.38 12.28 19.29
C ALA A 141 -11.18 11.14 19.93
N ALA A 142 -12.04 10.49 19.15
CA ALA A 142 -12.52 9.16 19.43
C ALA A 142 -11.56 8.20 18.73
N GLU A 143 -10.87 7.40 19.54
CA GLU A 143 -10.11 6.24 19.12
C GLU A 143 -11.06 5.24 18.45
N ASP A 144 -11.28 5.39 17.15
CA ASP A 144 -11.89 4.35 16.34
C ASP A 144 -10.96 4.09 15.16
N SER A 145 -10.09 3.08 15.35
CA SER A 145 -9.35 2.48 14.25
C SER A 145 -10.36 2.04 13.20
N PRO A 146 -10.18 2.35 11.89
CA PRO A 146 -11.10 1.90 10.88
C PRO A 146 -11.07 0.37 10.85
N THR A 147 -12.11 -0.24 11.41
CA THR A 147 -12.36 -1.68 11.35
C THR A 147 -12.57 -2.02 9.88
N THR A 148 -11.52 -2.52 9.24
CA THR A 148 -11.53 -2.91 7.83
C THR A 148 -12.52 -4.07 7.68
N ALA A 149 -13.62 -3.85 6.96
CA ALA A 149 -14.61 -4.89 6.72
C ALA A 149 -13.95 -6.05 5.95
N MET A 150 -13.87 -7.22 6.58
CA MET A 150 -13.26 -8.43 6.02
C MET A 150 -14.06 -8.92 4.80
N VAL A 151 -13.37 -9.21 3.69
CA VAL A 151 -13.99 -9.75 2.46
C VAL A 151 -14.15 -11.28 2.56
N GLY A 152 -13.38 -11.91 3.44
CA GLY A 152 -13.51 -13.33 3.77
C GLY A 152 -12.49 -13.76 4.81
N SER A 153 -12.61 -15.00 5.27
CA SER A 153 -11.59 -15.64 6.09
C SER A 153 -11.47 -17.11 5.75
N PHE A 154 -10.30 -17.67 6.01
CA PHE A 154 -10.06 -19.10 5.95
C PHE A 154 -8.97 -19.49 6.95
N ALA A 155 -8.77 -20.79 7.13
CA ALA A 155 -7.66 -21.29 7.92
C ALA A 155 -6.91 -22.37 7.14
N PHE A 156 -5.63 -22.54 7.47
CA PHE A 156 -4.83 -23.65 6.97
C PHE A 156 -4.04 -24.29 8.11
N THR A 157 -3.82 -25.60 8.00
CA THR A 157 -2.93 -26.32 8.90
C THR A 157 -1.48 -26.06 8.49
N LEU A 158 -0.65 -25.62 9.44
CA LEU A 158 0.74 -25.29 9.22
C LEU A 158 1.58 -26.54 8.95
N GLN A 159 1.80 -26.83 7.67
CA GLN A 159 2.56 -28.01 7.22
C GLN A 159 4.07 -27.83 7.48
N PRO A 160 4.84 -28.93 7.61
CA PRO A 160 6.29 -28.86 7.82
C PRO A 160 7.04 -28.06 6.74
N THR A 161 6.57 -28.09 5.49
CA THR A 161 7.14 -27.30 4.39
C THR A 161 6.81 -25.81 4.51
N TYR A 162 5.60 -25.47 4.95
CA TYR A 162 5.17 -24.08 5.16
C TYR A 162 5.99 -23.45 6.29
N PHE A 163 6.10 -24.20 7.40
CA PHE A 163 6.87 -23.82 8.58
C PHE A 163 8.33 -23.52 8.24
N ARG A 164 8.99 -24.40 7.47
CA ARG A 164 10.42 -24.25 7.13
C ARG A 164 10.73 -23.20 6.07
N SER A 165 9.80 -22.94 5.14
CA SER A 165 10.08 -22.15 3.94
C SER A 165 9.33 -20.82 3.86
N GLY A 166 8.34 -20.56 4.73
CA GLY A 166 7.64 -19.28 4.77
C GLY A 166 6.70 -19.06 3.58
N PHE A 167 5.85 -20.05 3.30
CA PHE A 167 4.76 -19.93 2.35
C PHE A 167 3.55 -20.74 2.83
N PHE A 168 2.38 -20.53 2.24
CA PHE A 168 1.23 -21.41 2.43
C PHE A 168 0.40 -21.52 1.16
N ASN A 169 -0.36 -22.60 1.03
CA ASN A 169 -1.32 -22.78 -0.07
C ASN A 169 -2.72 -22.38 0.39
N VAL A 170 -3.48 -21.78 -0.53
CA VAL A 170 -4.88 -21.41 -0.33
C VAL A 170 -5.78 -22.50 -0.91
N GLY A 171 -6.79 -22.91 -0.15
CA GLY A 171 -7.75 -23.92 -0.59
C GLY A 171 -8.62 -23.47 -1.76
N VAL A 172 -9.17 -24.42 -2.51
CA VAL A 172 -10.04 -24.18 -3.68
C VAL A 172 -11.23 -23.29 -3.33
N SER A 173 -11.84 -23.46 -2.15
CA SER A 173 -12.97 -22.68 -1.65
C SER A 173 -12.64 -21.20 -1.41
N SER A 174 -11.37 -20.90 -1.17
CA SER A 174 -10.90 -19.58 -0.75
C SER A 174 -10.03 -18.89 -1.82
N GLN A 175 -9.78 -19.55 -2.95
CA GLN A 175 -8.92 -19.05 -4.01
C GLN A 175 -9.42 -17.74 -4.63
N GLY A 176 -10.75 -17.57 -4.69
CA GLY A 176 -11.41 -16.39 -5.26
C GLY A 176 -11.20 -15.13 -4.44
N TYR A 177 -10.76 -15.28 -3.19
CA TYR A 177 -10.46 -14.14 -2.33
C TYR A 177 -9.14 -13.47 -2.66
N LEU A 178 -8.20 -14.14 -3.34
CA LEU A 178 -6.86 -13.59 -3.60
C LEU A 178 -6.66 -13.15 -5.05
N GLY A 179 -5.71 -12.25 -5.26
CA GLY A 179 -5.33 -11.64 -6.52
C GLY A 179 -4.67 -12.59 -7.52
N ALA A 180 -4.28 -12.05 -8.67
CA ALA A 180 -3.72 -12.80 -9.78
C ALA A 180 -2.29 -13.31 -9.49
N GLY A 181 -1.84 -14.26 -10.31
CA GLY A 181 -0.47 -14.77 -10.20
C GLY A 181 0.56 -13.69 -10.57
N GLY A 182 1.60 -13.55 -9.75
CA GLY A 182 2.66 -12.54 -9.90
C GLY A 182 2.40 -11.25 -9.14
N GLU A 183 1.20 -11.06 -8.58
CA GLU A 183 0.88 -9.88 -7.78
C GLU A 183 1.58 -9.91 -6.42
N THR A 184 2.01 -8.74 -5.95
CA THR A 184 2.50 -8.52 -4.59
C THR A 184 1.33 -8.63 -3.62
N VAL A 185 1.55 -9.29 -2.49
CA VAL A 185 0.57 -9.41 -1.40
C VAL A 185 1.18 -8.92 -0.09
N GLU A 186 0.42 -8.13 0.66
CA GLU A 186 0.77 -7.68 1.99
C GLU A 186 0.34 -8.70 3.04
N LEU A 187 1.27 -9.10 3.91
CA LEU A 187 1.06 -10.07 4.97
C LEU A 187 1.19 -9.37 6.32
N PHE A 188 0.07 -9.09 6.96
CA PHE A 188 0.05 -8.58 8.34
C PHE A 188 0.15 -9.75 9.29
N LEU A 189 1.22 -9.81 10.09
CA LEU A 189 1.52 -10.96 10.93
C LEU A 189 1.11 -10.64 12.38
N GLY A 190 0.11 -11.34 12.89
CA GLY A 190 -0.48 -11.08 14.20
C GLY A 190 -1.12 -9.68 14.30
N GLY A 191 -0.79 -8.96 15.37
CA GLY A 191 -1.27 -7.59 15.63
C GLY A 191 -0.42 -6.49 15.01
N GLU A 192 0.62 -6.84 14.23
CA GLU A 192 1.50 -5.83 13.65
C GLU A 192 0.79 -4.98 12.58
N SER A 193 1.09 -3.68 12.59
CA SER A 193 0.56 -2.71 11.63
C SER A 193 1.43 -2.57 10.37
N ARG A 194 2.68 -3.06 10.40
CA ARG A 194 3.58 -3.07 9.23
C ARG A 194 3.52 -4.44 8.55
N PRO A 195 3.14 -4.51 7.27
CA PRO A 195 3.08 -5.78 6.58
C PRO A 195 4.46 -6.24 6.09
N VAL A 196 4.61 -7.55 5.95
CA VAL A 196 5.66 -8.17 5.14
C VAL A 196 5.15 -8.28 3.70
N LEU A 197 6.00 -7.93 2.73
CA LEU A 197 5.66 -8.10 1.31
C LEU A 197 5.93 -9.54 0.86
N GLY A 198 4.93 -10.13 0.22
CA GLY A 198 5.00 -11.43 -0.40
C GLY A 198 4.54 -11.41 -1.87
N THR A 199 4.41 -12.59 -2.46
CA THR A 199 3.92 -12.74 -3.84
C THR A 199 2.91 -13.86 -3.95
N ILE A 200 1.87 -13.64 -4.75
CA ILE A 200 0.87 -14.64 -5.10
C ILE A 200 1.36 -15.46 -6.29
N ASN A 201 1.54 -16.77 -6.11
CA ASN A 201 1.94 -17.69 -7.16
C ASN A 201 0.81 -18.70 -7.46
N ARG A 202 0.12 -18.51 -8.58
CA ARG A 202 -0.91 -19.44 -9.08
C ARG A 202 -0.38 -20.53 -10.02
N ARG A 203 0.93 -20.56 -10.29
CA ARG A 203 1.57 -21.60 -11.12
C ARG A 203 2.17 -22.74 -10.29
N ALA A 204 2.26 -22.57 -8.98
CA ALA A 204 2.91 -23.54 -8.09
C ALA A 204 2.08 -24.80 -7.82
N ASN A 205 0.76 -24.72 -7.97
CA ASN A 205 -0.17 -25.83 -7.76
C ASN A 205 -0.84 -26.19 -9.08
N THR A 206 -1.02 -27.48 -9.35
CA THR A 206 -1.58 -27.99 -10.63
C THR A 206 -3.02 -27.56 -10.89
N ASN A 207 -3.79 -27.26 -9.83
CA ASN A 207 -5.16 -26.76 -9.89
C ASN A 207 -5.25 -25.22 -9.91
N ALA A 208 -4.13 -24.52 -10.16
CA ALA A 208 -4.01 -23.06 -10.16
C ALA A 208 -4.36 -22.34 -8.84
N THR A 209 -4.53 -23.09 -7.75
CA THR A 209 -4.79 -22.48 -6.44
C THR A 209 -3.62 -21.60 -6.00
N PRO A 210 -3.89 -20.42 -5.39
CA PRO A 210 -2.84 -19.51 -4.95
C PRO A 210 -1.90 -20.14 -3.93
N ARG A 211 -0.60 -19.99 -4.16
CA ARG A 211 0.44 -20.11 -3.13
C ARG A 211 0.89 -18.71 -2.75
N VAL A 212 0.81 -18.38 -1.46
CA VAL A 212 1.28 -17.11 -0.94
C VAL A 212 2.71 -17.28 -0.46
N MET A 213 3.63 -16.55 -1.08
CA MET A 213 5.06 -16.58 -0.78
C MET A 213 5.40 -15.42 0.15
N GLY A 214 5.66 -15.67 1.44
CA GLY A 214 6.09 -14.65 2.40
C GLY A 214 7.58 -14.68 2.75
N GLY A 215 8.30 -15.71 2.30
CA GLY A 215 9.74 -15.85 2.45
C GLY A 215 10.21 -15.90 3.90
N THR A 216 11.44 -15.43 4.15
CA THR A 216 12.10 -15.51 5.46
C THR A 216 11.28 -14.85 6.57
N ALA A 217 10.69 -13.68 6.35
CA ALA A 217 9.95 -12.98 7.39
C ALA A 217 8.69 -13.75 7.84
N LEU A 218 7.95 -14.35 6.90
CA LEU A 218 6.82 -15.21 7.24
C LEU A 218 7.25 -16.50 7.96
N ARG A 219 8.37 -17.11 7.52
CA ARG A 219 8.97 -18.27 8.18
C ARG A 219 9.33 -17.96 9.63
N ASP A 220 10.04 -16.86 9.84
CA ASP A 220 10.53 -16.46 11.16
C ASP A 220 9.34 -16.16 12.09
N TRP A 221 8.26 -15.58 11.56
CA TRP A 221 7.01 -15.44 12.30
C TRP A 221 6.37 -16.77 12.66
N PHE A 222 6.31 -17.75 11.74
CA PHE A 222 5.82 -19.10 12.07
C PHE A 222 6.63 -19.73 13.19
N HIS A 223 7.97 -19.66 13.12
CA HIS A 223 8.85 -20.21 14.15
C HIS A 223 8.64 -19.56 15.53
N ALA A 224 8.36 -18.26 15.55
CA ALA A 224 8.14 -17.52 16.80
C ALA A 224 6.73 -17.70 17.39
N ASN A 225 5.72 -18.00 16.57
CA ASN A 225 4.31 -17.87 16.98
C ASN A 225 3.48 -19.16 16.89
N ALA A 226 3.96 -20.21 16.23
CA ALA A 226 3.18 -21.43 15.98
C ALA A 226 4.07 -22.68 15.94
N SER A 227 3.44 -23.86 16.01
CA SER A 227 4.09 -25.16 15.79
C SER A 227 3.53 -25.85 14.55
N VAL A 228 4.30 -26.77 13.96
CA VAL A 228 3.81 -27.63 12.88
C VAL A 228 2.54 -28.36 13.33
N GLY A 229 1.49 -28.31 12.50
CA GLY A 229 0.17 -28.85 12.81
C GLY A 229 -0.81 -27.85 13.42
N ASP A 230 -0.36 -26.68 13.86
CA ASP A 230 -1.27 -25.62 14.31
C ASP A 230 -2.13 -25.09 13.16
N SER A 231 -3.32 -24.60 13.50
CA SER A 231 -4.19 -23.90 12.56
C SER A 231 -3.86 -22.41 12.56
N ILE A 232 -3.57 -21.86 11.38
CA ILE A 232 -3.35 -20.43 11.17
C ILE A 232 -4.60 -19.84 10.51
N GLY A 233 -5.19 -18.85 11.17
CA GLY A 233 -6.29 -18.06 10.64
C GLY A 233 -5.76 -17.03 9.64
N VAL A 234 -6.49 -16.86 8.55
CA VAL A 234 -6.22 -15.86 7.53
C VAL A 234 -7.47 -15.03 7.34
N GLU A 235 -7.37 -13.75 7.66
CA GLU A 235 -8.40 -12.75 7.42
C GLU A 235 -8.03 -12.03 6.12
N VAL A 236 -8.95 -12.01 5.16
CA VAL A 236 -8.72 -11.36 3.86
C VAL A 236 -9.31 -9.96 3.90
N CYS A 237 -8.42 -8.97 3.92
CA CYS A 237 -8.78 -7.56 3.84
C CYS A 237 -9.07 -7.15 2.39
N SER A 238 -8.27 -7.67 1.44
CA SER A 238 -8.48 -7.50 0.00
C SER A 238 -7.76 -8.62 -0.78
N PRO A 239 -7.92 -8.71 -2.13
CA PRO A 239 -7.22 -9.73 -2.91
C PRO A 239 -5.70 -9.76 -2.78
N THR A 240 -5.08 -8.65 -2.40
CA THR A 240 -3.62 -8.52 -2.22
C THR A 240 -3.25 -8.15 -0.79
N SER A 241 -4.14 -8.35 0.19
CA SER A 241 -3.88 -8.04 1.59
C SER A 241 -4.56 -9.01 2.54
N VAL A 242 -3.75 -9.65 3.39
CA VAL A 242 -4.22 -10.63 4.36
C VAL A 242 -3.57 -10.44 5.73
N ARG A 243 -4.32 -10.75 6.78
CA ARG A 243 -3.83 -10.83 8.15
C ARG A 243 -3.76 -12.28 8.60
N LEU A 244 -2.62 -12.69 9.13
CA LEU A 244 -2.41 -14.00 9.70
C LEU A 244 -2.48 -13.91 11.21
N THR A 245 -3.36 -14.71 11.81
CA THR A 245 -3.51 -14.84 13.25
C THR A 245 -3.36 -16.29 13.66
N ARG A 246 -2.86 -16.55 14.87
CA ARG A 246 -2.96 -17.90 15.43
C ARG A 246 -4.43 -18.17 15.67
N SER A 247 -4.97 -19.24 15.09
CA SER A 247 -6.35 -19.62 15.35
C SER A 247 -6.44 -20.05 16.82
N SER A 248 -7.15 -19.27 17.65
CA SER A 248 -7.48 -19.69 19.00
C SER A 248 -8.30 -20.98 18.89
N ARG A 249 -7.87 -22.05 19.57
CA ARG A 249 -8.72 -23.23 19.74
C ARG A 249 -10.03 -22.74 20.32
N GLN A 250 -11.11 -22.96 19.60
CA GLN A 250 -12.46 -22.84 20.12
C GLN A 250 -12.53 -23.75 21.36
N SER A 251 -12.60 -23.16 22.55
CA SER A 251 -12.82 -23.89 23.79
C SER A 251 -14.10 -24.69 23.63
N ALA A 252 -13.97 -26.01 23.61
CA ALA A 252 -15.10 -26.92 23.68
C ALA A 252 -15.85 -26.64 24.98
N ILE A 253 -17.05 -26.08 24.88
CA ILE A 253 -18.04 -26.22 25.95
C ILE A 253 -18.58 -27.64 25.80
N VAL A 254 -17.96 -28.55 26.54
CA VAL A 254 -18.58 -29.81 26.95
C VAL A 254 -19.68 -29.41 27.93
N ALA A 255 -20.92 -29.31 27.45
CA ALA A 255 -22.08 -29.40 28.31
C ALA A 255 -22.48 -30.88 28.35
N ASP A 256 -22.00 -31.50 29.42
CA ASP A 256 -22.26 -32.85 29.86
C ASP A 256 -23.77 -33.15 29.93
N ARG A 257 -24.14 -34.35 29.48
CA ARG A 257 -25.46 -34.92 29.70
C ARG A 257 -25.50 -35.41 31.13
N SER A 258 -26.41 -34.87 31.94
CA SER A 258 -26.87 -35.51 33.17
C SER A 258 -28.27 -35.00 33.53
N ASP A 259 -29.30 -35.56 32.89
CA ASP A 259 -30.54 -35.88 33.61
C ASP A 259 -30.24 -37.18 34.38
N PRO A 260 -30.70 -37.34 35.64
CA PRO A 260 -32.02 -37.96 35.78
C PRO A 260 -32.85 -37.58 37.03
N VAL A 261 -34.16 -37.84 36.84
CA VAL A 261 -35.30 -38.01 37.77
C VAL A 261 -36.01 -36.74 38.26
#